data_AF-A0A1Q7TPC3-F1
#
_entry.id   AF-A0A1Q7TPC3-F1
#
_cell.length_a   1.000
_cell.length_b   1.000
_cell.length_c   1.000
_cell.angle_alpha   90.00
_cell.angle_beta   90.00
_cell.angle_gamma   90.00
#
_symmetry.space_group_name_H-M   'P 1'
#
loop_
_entity.id
_entity.type
_entity.pdbx_description
1 polymer ?
#
loop_
_entity_poly.entity_id
_entity_poly.type
_entity_poly.pdbx_seq_one_letter_code
_entity_poly.pdbx_strand_id
1 'polypeptide(L)'
;MYRDLRSRGYVVEARGGPVDFQVYPRGGAPKKTPSKYWVRALSERAVFDLAELLGRAEEAAAVRKTLLLGLVDEESDLTYYSVREAHPRGHQPATLRKVDVVVHFLGDRAVVIDEVQAKALHEAGFFGKIVGRRLQLSLLETAYLLKAGLVEVRNADTDRPIRLARLIKEAKAVQPDFELRLQAYEDLTGRGVISKTGFKYGSHFRAYEGDPETHHAKYLVHVVPKGHRGAWPEISRAVRLAHGVKKQILFGEVGHGVRYVKLERVRP
;
A
#
# COMPACT_ATOMS: atom_id res chain seq x y z
N MET A 1 16.89 -0.54 24.47
CA MET A 1 16.87 -1.59 23.43
C MET A 1 17.81 -2.78 23.68
N TYR A 2 19.15 -2.60 23.74
CA TYR A 2 20.09 -3.72 23.94
C TYR A 2 19.70 -4.64 25.12
N ARG A 3 19.41 -4.02 26.28
CA ARG A 3 18.94 -4.71 27.50
C ARG A 3 17.67 -5.54 27.27
N ASP A 4 16.68 -5.02 26.55
CA ASP A 4 15.40 -5.70 26.28
C ASP A 4 15.58 -6.90 25.35
N LEU A 5 16.39 -6.78 24.30
CA LEU A 5 16.71 -7.92 23.44
C LEU A 5 17.48 -9.02 24.19
N ARG A 6 18.44 -8.64 25.05
CA ARG A 6 19.17 -9.58 25.90
C ARG A 6 18.27 -10.29 26.92
N SER A 7 17.36 -9.57 27.59
CA SER A 7 16.43 -10.17 28.56
C SER A 7 15.45 -11.15 27.89
N ARG A 8 15.14 -10.96 26.61
CA ARG A 8 14.34 -11.88 25.78
C ARG A 8 15.12 -13.11 25.29
N GLY A 9 16.38 -13.27 25.70
CA GLY A 9 17.24 -14.41 25.38
C GLY A 9 17.97 -14.32 24.04
N TYR A 10 17.93 -13.17 23.37
CA TYR A 10 18.70 -12.96 22.14
C TYR A 10 20.18 -12.69 22.43
N VAL A 11 21.05 -13.08 21.51
CA VAL A 11 22.44 -12.61 21.51
C VAL A 11 22.54 -11.39 20.61
N VAL A 12 23.10 -10.31 21.16
CA VAL A 12 23.12 -8.98 20.55
C VAL A 12 24.57 -8.53 20.45
N GLU A 13 25.00 -8.25 19.23
CA GLU A 13 26.33 -7.71 18.92
C GLU A 13 26.18 -6.29 18.38
N ALA A 14 26.84 -5.33 19.00
CA ALA A 14 26.86 -3.95 18.52
C ALA A 14 27.64 -3.87 17.20
N ARG A 15 27.17 -3.03 16.28
CA ARG A 15 27.86 -2.75 15.02
C ARG A 15 28.06 -1.25 14.84
N GLY A 16 29.17 -0.88 14.22
CA GLY A 16 29.33 0.44 13.60
C GLY A 16 28.87 0.36 12.15
N GLY A 17 28.06 1.31 11.69
CA GLY A 17 27.63 1.42 10.30
C GLY A 17 26.11 1.60 10.15
N PRO A 18 25.46 0.96 9.15
CA PRO A 18 24.08 1.28 8.75
C PRO A 18 23.00 0.77 9.73
N VAL A 19 23.38 -0.10 10.67
CA VAL A 19 22.51 -0.69 11.69
C VAL A 19 23.26 -0.76 13.02
N ASP A 20 22.54 -0.58 14.13
CA ASP A 20 23.15 -0.49 15.47
C ASP A 20 23.49 -1.86 16.05
N PHE A 21 22.68 -2.88 15.75
CA PHE A 21 22.87 -4.23 16.28
C PHE A 21 22.69 -5.32 15.23
N GLN A 22 23.52 -6.35 15.37
CA GLN A 22 23.28 -7.66 14.76
C GLN A 22 22.74 -8.61 15.83
N VAL A 23 21.59 -9.22 15.56
CA VAL A 23 20.87 -10.04 16.55
C VAL A 23 20.73 -11.47 16.08
N TYR A 24 21.16 -12.39 16.93
CA TYR A 24 21.17 -13.84 16.72
C TYR A 24 19.99 -14.49 17.44
N PRO A 25 19.44 -15.59 16.91
CA PRO A 25 18.31 -16.29 17.53
C PRO A 25 18.64 -16.72 18.97
N ARG A 26 17.60 -17.02 19.74
CA ARG A 26 17.72 -17.48 21.13
C ARG A 26 18.63 -18.72 21.21
N GLY A 27 19.61 -18.69 22.12
CA GLY A 27 20.62 -19.75 22.25
C GLY A 27 21.67 -19.81 21.13
N GLY A 28 21.61 -18.91 20.13
CA GLY A 28 22.60 -18.84 19.06
C GLY A 28 23.91 -18.18 19.50
N ALA A 29 24.99 -18.44 18.76
CA ALA A 29 26.32 -17.84 19.02
C ALA A 29 26.90 -17.19 17.75
N PRO A 30 27.59 -16.03 17.84
CA PRO A 30 28.03 -15.25 16.69
C PRO A 30 28.86 -15.98 15.62
N LYS A 31 29.64 -16.97 16.05
CA LYS A 31 30.53 -17.77 15.19
C LYS A 31 29.94 -19.12 14.74
N LYS A 32 28.77 -19.51 15.28
CA LYS A 32 28.16 -20.83 15.03
C LYS A 32 26.77 -20.74 14.40
N THR A 33 26.07 -19.63 14.61
CA THR A 33 24.69 -19.45 14.18
C THR A 33 24.58 -18.18 13.35
N PRO A 34 23.93 -18.20 12.18
CA PRO A 34 23.70 -16.97 11.43
C PRO A 34 22.79 -16.02 12.22
N SER A 35 23.08 -14.72 12.14
CA SER A 35 22.20 -13.72 12.75
C SER A 35 20.86 -13.67 12.02
N LYS A 36 19.78 -13.48 12.76
CA LYS A 36 18.42 -13.43 12.22
C LYS A 36 17.99 -12.02 11.86
N TYR A 37 18.40 -11.04 12.65
CA TYR A 37 17.95 -9.65 12.50
C TYR A 37 19.12 -8.68 12.41
N TRP A 38 18.89 -7.63 11.64
CA TRP A 38 19.59 -6.37 11.80
C TRP A 38 18.64 -5.40 12.48
N VAL A 39 19.10 -4.76 13.56
CA VAL A 39 18.28 -3.90 14.38
C VAL A 39 18.80 -2.48 14.29
N ARG A 40 17.88 -1.54 14.08
CA ARG A 40 18.15 -0.11 14.18
C ARG A 40 17.32 0.51 15.30
N ALA A 41 17.97 1.27 16.15
CA ALA A 41 17.39 2.00 17.26
C ALA A 41 17.06 3.42 16.83
N LEU A 42 15.79 3.80 16.96
CA LEU A 42 15.30 5.12 16.59
C LEU A 42 14.55 5.72 17.78
N SER A 43 14.70 7.02 18.00
CA SER A 43 13.75 7.76 18.85
C SER A 43 12.43 7.89 18.10
N GLU A 44 11.30 7.93 18.81
CA GLU A 44 10.01 8.30 18.22
C GLU A 44 10.03 9.70 17.56
N ARG A 45 10.96 10.57 17.97
CA ARG A 45 11.17 11.91 17.41
C ARG A 45 12.02 11.90 16.13
N ALA A 46 12.58 10.74 15.76
CA ALA A 46 13.32 10.62 14.51
C ALA A 46 12.41 10.88 13.31
N VAL A 47 12.98 11.39 12.23
CA VAL A 47 12.25 11.54 10.96
C VAL A 47 12.13 10.16 10.33
N PHE A 48 10.91 9.75 9.99
CA PHE A 48 10.67 8.61 9.13
C PHE A 48 11.12 8.96 7.72
N ASP A 49 11.96 8.12 7.12
CA ASP A 49 12.41 8.26 5.72
C ASP A 49 12.19 6.94 5.01
N LEU A 50 11.22 6.92 4.09
CA LEU A 50 10.82 5.68 3.43
C LEU A 50 11.91 5.15 2.48
N ALA A 51 12.60 6.04 1.76
CA ALA A 51 13.60 5.65 0.78
C ALA A 51 14.81 5.01 1.48
N GLU A 52 15.23 5.58 2.60
CA GLU A 52 16.31 5.02 3.40
C GLU A 52 15.91 3.69 4.03
N LEU A 53 14.70 3.55 4.57
CA LEU A 53 14.21 2.28 5.11
C LEU A 53 14.09 1.17 4.06
N LEU A 54 13.66 1.50 2.84
CA LEU A 54 13.64 0.57 1.71
C LEU A 54 15.06 0.07 1.39
N GLY A 55 16.03 0.98 1.25
CA GLY A 55 17.43 0.60 1.00
C GLY A 55 17.99 -0.31 2.11
N ARG A 56 17.72 0.01 3.38
CA ARG A 56 18.13 -0.85 4.51
C ARG A 56 17.45 -2.21 4.51
N ALA A 57 16.18 -2.28 4.13
CA ALA A 57 15.45 -3.53 4.05
C ALA A 57 15.99 -4.42 2.91
N GLU A 58 16.32 -3.83 1.76
CA GLU A 58 16.97 -4.50 0.63
C GLU A 58 18.36 -5.04 1.01
N GLU A 59 19.21 -4.20 1.63
CA GLU A 59 20.53 -4.59 2.14
C GLU A 59 20.43 -5.77 3.12
N ALA A 60 19.50 -5.71 4.08
CA ALA A 60 19.27 -6.78 5.03
C ALA A 60 18.80 -8.08 4.34
N ALA A 61 17.88 -7.96 3.38
CA ALA A 61 17.34 -9.09 2.63
C ALA A 61 18.41 -9.79 1.77
N ALA A 62 19.34 -9.03 1.16
CA ALA A 62 20.45 -9.57 0.36
C ALA A 62 21.35 -10.53 1.16
N VAL A 63 21.50 -10.30 2.47
CA VAL A 63 22.23 -11.18 3.39
C VAL A 63 21.32 -12.12 4.18
N ARG A 64 20.08 -12.34 3.71
CA ARG A 64 19.04 -13.21 4.30
C ARG A 64 18.66 -12.84 5.75
N LYS A 65 18.67 -11.55 6.07
CA LYS A 65 18.29 -11.00 7.39
C LYS A 65 17.00 -10.21 7.27
N THR A 66 16.31 -10.04 8.39
CA THR A 66 15.16 -9.12 8.49
C THR A 66 15.60 -7.84 9.18
N LEU A 67 15.24 -6.69 8.62
CA LEU A 67 15.39 -5.41 9.28
C LEU A 67 14.32 -5.25 10.37
N LEU A 68 14.76 -5.01 11.60
CA LEU A 68 13.93 -4.64 12.73
C LEU A 68 14.25 -3.20 13.12
N LEU A 69 13.22 -2.38 13.24
CA LEU A 69 13.31 -1.07 13.86
C LEU A 69 12.80 -1.20 15.27
N GLY A 70 13.56 -0.73 16.26
CA GLY A 70 13.02 -0.51 17.58
C GLY A 70 12.92 0.98 17.85
N LEU A 71 11.69 1.44 18.08
CA LEU A 71 11.43 2.81 18.48
C LEU A 71 11.45 2.88 20.00
N VAL A 72 12.12 3.91 20.50
CA VAL A 72 12.13 4.30 21.91
C VAL A 72 11.30 5.58 22.05
N ASP A 73 10.26 5.55 22.86
CA ASP A 73 9.47 6.73 23.20
C ASP A 73 10.07 7.51 24.39
N GLU A 74 9.42 8.61 24.76
CA GLU A 74 9.86 9.47 25.87
C GLU A 74 9.81 8.80 27.25
N GLU A 75 9.00 7.76 27.43
CA GLU A 75 8.92 6.96 28.66
C GLU A 75 9.90 5.77 28.65
N SER A 76 10.77 5.70 27.64
CA SER A 76 11.72 4.59 27.40
C SER A 76 11.06 3.25 27.05
N ASP A 77 9.79 3.27 26.66
CA ASP A 77 9.05 2.12 26.18
C ASP A 77 9.48 1.77 24.75
N LEU A 78 9.47 0.47 24.44
CA LEU A 78 10.01 -0.08 23.20
C LEU A 78 8.92 -0.65 22.31
N THR A 79 8.87 -0.17 21.07
CA THR A 79 8.04 -0.76 20.02
C THR A 79 8.89 -1.24 18.85
N TYR A 80 8.77 -2.52 18.50
CA TYR A 80 9.49 -3.10 17.37
C TYR A 80 8.63 -3.22 16.11
N TYR A 81 9.20 -2.87 14.97
CA TYR A 81 8.63 -3.06 13.65
C TYR A 81 9.55 -3.90 12.77
N SER A 82 9.02 -4.92 12.13
CA SER A 82 9.67 -5.61 11.02
C SER A 82 9.42 -4.83 9.73
N VAL A 83 10.50 -4.57 8.99
CA VAL A 83 10.47 -3.90 7.68
C VAL A 83 10.89 -4.88 6.61
N ARG A 84 10.07 -5.02 5.57
CA ARG A 84 10.36 -5.88 4.42
C ARG A 84 9.81 -5.27 3.16
N GLU A 85 10.54 -5.40 2.05
CA GLU A 85 9.95 -5.15 0.74
C GLU A 85 8.78 -6.13 0.50
N ALA A 86 7.71 -5.62 -0.10
CA ALA A 86 6.50 -6.35 -0.40
C ALA A 86 6.26 -6.39 -1.91
N HIS A 87 5.80 -7.55 -2.37
CA HIS A 87 5.50 -7.80 -3.76
C HIS A 87 4.05 -8.27 -3.85
N PRO A 88 3.06 -7.36 -3.68
CA PRO A 88 1.65 -7.75 -3.71
C PRO A 88 1.34 -8.34 -5.09
N ARG A 89 0.70 -9.51 -5.10
CA ARG A 89 0.29 -10.21 -6.32
C ARG A 89 -1.08 -10.80 -6.09
N GLY A 90 -1.98 -10.60 -7.03
CA GLY A 90 -3.30 -11.20 -7.00
C GLY A 90 -3.61 -11.98 -8.26
N HIS A 91 -4.84 -12.48 -8.32
CA HIS A 91 -5.33 -13.18 -9.50
C HIS A 91 -5.55 -12.18 -10.64
N GLN A 92 -4.95 -12.45 -11.80
CA GLN A 92 -5.22 -11.62 -12.95
C GLN A 92 -6.70 -11.75 -13.33
N PRO A 93 -7.43 -10.63 -13.46
CA PRO A 93 -8.77 -10.69 -14.01
C PRO A 93 -8.73 -11.26 -15.43
N ALA A 94 -9.85 -11.86 -15.85
CA ALA A 94 -10.04 -12.23 -17.25
C ALA A 94 -9.73 -11.01 -18.14
N THR A 95 -9.13 -11.25 -19.32
CA THR A 95 -8.81 -10.19 -20.26
C THR A 95 -10.05 -9.35 -20.54
N LEU A 96 -10.02 -8.10 -20.07
CA LEU A 96 -11.02 -7.10 -20.37
C LEU A 96 -11.00 -6.90 -21.88
N ARG A 97 -12.01 -7.45 -22.57
CA ARG A 97 -12.26 -7.09 -23.95
C ARG A 97 -12.61 -5.60 -23.97
N LYS A 98 -12.28 -4.92 -25.06
CA LYS A 98 -12.75 -3.56 -25.28
C LYS A 98 -14.27 -3.61 -25.30
N VAL A 99 -14.90 -3.23 -24.19
CA VAL A 99 -16.35 -3.17 -24.08
C VAL A 99 -16.70 -1.73 -24.43
N ASP A 100 -17.69 -1.52 -25.30
CA ASP A 100 -18.22 -0.19 -25.61
C ASP A 100 -19.05 0.32 -24.41
N VAL A 101 -18.40 0.50 -23.26
CA VAL A 101 -19.02 0.95 -22.02
C VAL A 101 -19.00 2.46 -21.99
N VAL A 102 -20.19 3.05 -21.83
CA VAL A 102 -20.33 4.49 -21.65
C VAL A 102 -20.47 4.80 -20.17
N VAL A 103 -19.55 5.63 -19.68
CA VAL A 103 -19.53 6.13 -18.30
C VAL A 103 -19.97 7.59 -18.31
N HIS A 104 -21.04 7.90 -17.58
CA HIS A 104 -21.51 9.27 -17.41
C HIS A 104 -20.88 9.90 -16.16
N PHE A 105 -20.17 10.99 -16.37
CA PHE A 105 -19.45 11.74 -15.34
C PHE A 105 -20.29 12.88 -14.77
N LEU A 106 -20.43 12.90 -13.45
CA LEU A 106 -21.27 13.81 -12.66
C LEU A 106 -20.44 14.73 -11.74
N GLY A 107 -19.17 14.98 -12.08
CA GLY A 107 -18.27 15.83 -11.29
C GLY A 107 -17.50 15.08 -10.20
N ASP A 108 -18.20 14.61 -9.16
CA ASP A 108 -17.58 13.89 -8.03
C ASP A 108 -17.65 12.37 -8.15
N ARG A 109 -18.46 11.87 -9.09
CA ARG A 109 -18.73 10.45 -9.32
C ARG A 109 -18.95 10.18 -10.80
N ALA A 110 -18.80 8.93 -11.19
CA ALA A 110 -19.14 8.47 -12.52
C ALA A 110 -20.04 7.23 -12.45
N VAL A 111 -20.95 7.09 -13.41
CA VAL A 111 -21.96 6.03 -13.42
C VAL A 111 -22.09 5.36 -14.77
N VAL A 112 -22.20 4.03 -14.77
CA VAL A 112 -22.66 3.26 -15.93
C VAL A 112 -24.14 3.00 -15.72
N ILE A 113 -24.95 3.45 -16.66
CA ILE A 113 -26.42 3.38 -16.57
C ILE A 113 -26.94 2.04 -17.09
N ASP A 114 -26.36 1.54 -18.18
CA ASP A 114 -26.75 0.27 -18.78
C ASP A 114 -26.38 -0.90 -17.86
N GLU A 115 -27.37 -1.76 -17.55
CA GLU A 115 -27.21 -2.84 -16.57
C GLU A 115 -26.26 -3.93 -17.06
N VAL A 116 -26.24 -4.21 -18.37
CA VAL A 116 -25.38 -5.24 -18.96
C VAL A 116 -23.92 -4.77 -18.92
N GLN A 117 -23.66 -3.52 -19.33
CA GLN A 117 -22.35 -2.89 -19.24
C GLN A 117 -21.88 -2.77 -17.78
N ALA A 118 -22.77 -2.40 -16.86
CA ALA A 118 -22.49 -2.30 -15.44
C ALA A 118 -22.02 -3.65 -14.85
N LYS A 119 -22.73 -4.74 -15.14
CA LYS A 119 -22.37 -6.09 -14.70
C LYS A 119 -21.07 -6.56 -15.34
N ALA A 120 -20.93 -6.42 -16.67
CA ALA A 120 -19.72 -6.84 -17.37
C ALA A 120 -18.46 -6.16 -16.84
N LEU A 121 -18.52 -4.84 -16.59
CA LEU A 121 -17.40 -4.10 -16.04
C LEU A 121 -17.12 -4.47 -14.58
N HIS A 122 -18.16 -4.73 -13.78
CA HIS A 122 -17.98 -5.17 -12.40
C HIS A 122 -17.35 -6.57 -12.34
N GLU A 123 -17.87 -7.55 -13.08
CA GLU A 123 -17.39 -8.93 -13.08
C GLU A 123 -15.95 -9.06 -13.60
N ALA A 124 -15.56 -8.19 -14.53
CA ALA A 124 -14.26 -8.30 -15.18
C ALA A 124 -13.10 -7.76 -14.33
N GLY A 125 -13.32 -6.97 -13.28
CA GLY A 125 -12.22 -6.48 -12.42
C GLY A 125 -12.64 -6.02 -11.05
N PHE A 126 -13.87 -6.35 -10.65
CA PHE A 126 -14.56 -5.80 -9.50
C PHE A 126 -14.56 -4.28 -9.53
N PHE A 127 -14.65 -3.61 -10.69
CA PHE A 127 -14.64 -2.14 -10.73
C PHE A 127 -15.92 -1.56 -10.13
N GLY A 128 -15.81 -0.44 -9.42
CA GLY A 128 -16.95 0.30 -8.87
C GLY A 128 -17.75 -0.46 -7.81
N LYS A 129 -18.99 -0.01 -7.60
CA LYS A 129 -19.97 -0.64 -6.72
C LYS A 129 -21.33 -0.62 -7.43
N ILE A 130 -21.98 -1.79 -7.50
CA ILE A 130 -23.35 -1.87 -8.01
C ILE A 130 -24.30 -1.21 -7.00
N VAL A 131 -25.11 -0.26 -7.48
CA VAL A 131 -26.14 0.45 -6.71
C VAL A 131 -27.43 0.39 -7.51
N GLY A 132 -28.37 -0.45 -7.07
CA GLY A 132 -29.55 -0.79 -7.87
C GLY A 132 -29.16 -1.50 -9.15
N ARG A 133 -29.50 -0.92 -10.31
CA ARG A 133 -29.17 -1.44 -11.65
C ARG A 133 -27.97 -0.74 -12.31
N ARG A 134 -27.30 0.17 -11.60
CA ARG A 134 -26.22 1.01 -12.13
C ARG A 134 -24.90 0.67 -11.46
N LEU A 135 -23.80 0.89 -12.16
CA LEU A 135 -22.46 0.81 -11.58
C LEU A 135 -21.97 2.20 -11.22
N GLN A 136 -21.63 2.43 -9.95
CA GLN A 136 -20.97 3.65 -9.51
C GLN A 136 -19.45 3.43 -9.48
N LEU A 137 -18.72 4.27 -10.20
CA LEU A 137 -17.26 4.28 -10.24
C LEU A 137 -16.73 5.47 -9.44
N SER A 138 -15.60 5.25 -8.75
CA SER A 138 -14.80 6.34 -8.22
C SER A 138 -14.10 7.11 -9.34
N LEU A 139 -13.66 8.34 -9.06
CA LEU A 139 -12.83 9.13 -9.99
C LEU A 139 -11.58 8.36 -10.43
N LEU A 140 -10.98 7.62 -9.50
CA LEU A 140 -9.77 6.82 -9.74
C LEU A 140 -10.03 5.66 -10.70
N GLU A 141 -11.08 4.87 -10.43
CA GLU A 141 -11.49 3.77 -11.32
C GLU A 141 -11.86 4.32 -12.71
N THR A 142 -12.58 5.44 -12.76
CA THR A 142 -12.95 6.10 -14.02
C THR A 142 -11.73 6.52 -14.84
N ALA A 143 -10.73 7.15 -14.19
CA ALA A 143 -9.50 7.56 -14.86
C ALA A 143 -8.68 6.36 -15.33
N TYR A 144 -8.57 5.31 -14.52
CA TYR A 144 -7.92 4.06 -14.89
C TYR A 144 -8.56 3.44 -16.14
N LEU A 145 -9.88 3.26 -16.12
CA LEU A 145 -10.62 2.63 -17.22
C LEU A 145 -10.54 3.44 -18.51
N LEU A 146 -10.65 4.77 -18.41
CA LEU A 146 -10.50 5.66 -19.56
C LEU A 146 -9.08 5.62 -20.13
N LYS A 147 -8.06 5.63 -19.27
CA LYS A 147 -6.65 5.54 -19.68
C LYS A 147 -6.32 4.19 -20.31
N ALA A 148 -6.91 3.11 -19.81
CA ALA A 148 -6.80 1.78 -20.38
C ALA A 148 -7.59 1.60 -21.70
N GLY A 149 -8.39 2.59 -22.11
CA GLY A 149 -9.20 2.54 -23.32
C GLY A 149 -10.37 1.54 -23.23
N LEU A 150 -10.82 1.23 -22.02
CA LEU A 150 -11.87 0.25 -21.73
C LEU A 150 -13.27 0.87 -21.67
N VAL A 151 -13.35 2.20 -21.55
CA VAL A 151 -14.62 2.94 -21.46
C VAL A 151 -14.52 4.26 -22.23
N GLU A 152 -15.67 4.74 -22.70
CA GLU A 152 -15.85 6.14 -23.08
C GLU A 152 -16.42 6.90 -21.89
N VAL A 153 -15.81 8.04 -21.52
CA VAL A 153 -16.35 8.90 -20.47
C VAL A 153 -17.04 10.09 -21.11
N ARG A 154 -18.31 10.32 -20.77
CA ARG A 154 -19.12 11.46 -21.23
C ARG A 154 -19.57 12.32 -20.06
N ASN A 155 -19.68 13.62 -20.28
CA ASN A 155 -20.33 14.50 -19.31
C ASN A 155 -21.82 14.16 -19.23
N ALA A 156 -22.35 14.00 -18.02
CA ALA A 156 -23.74 13.58 -17.83
C ALA A 156 -24.78 14.61 -18.31
N ASP A 157 -24.45 15.90 -18.29
CA ASP A 157 -25.38 16.98 -18.66
C ASP A 157 -25.34 17.28 -20.17
N THR A 158 -24.14 17.28 -20.76
CA THR A 158 -23.95 17.71 -22.16
C THR A 158 -23.78 16.56 -23.15
N ASP A 159 -23.67 15.32 -22.66
CA ASP A 159 -23.31 14.10 -23.41
C ASP A 159 -22.02 14.24 -24.27
N ARG A 160 -21.13 15.16 -23.89
CA ARG A 160 -19.87 15.40 -24.62
C ARG A 160 -18.78 14.49 -24.07
N PRO A 161 -17.91 13.92 -24.93
CA PRO A 161 -16.80 13.09 -24.48
C PRO A 161 -15.80 13.91 -23.65
N ILE A 162 -15.34 13.31 -22.55
CA ILE A 162 -14.33 13.85 -21.65
C ILE A 162 -13.01 13.13 -21.91
N ARG A 163 -11.99 13.89 -22.35
CA ARG A 163 -10.64 13.35 -22.49
C ARG A 163 -9.97 13.16 -21.14
N LEU A 164 -9.06 12.19 -21.06
CA LEU A 164 -8.32 11.85 -19.84
C LEU A 164 -7.68 13.08 -19.16
N ALA A 165 -7.05 13.97 -19.93
CA ALA A 165 -6.41 15.17 -19.38
C ALA A 165 -7.39 16.08 -18.62
N ARG A 166 -8.63 16.21 -19.12
CA ARG A 166 -9.68 16.98 -18.45
C ARG A 166 -10.13 16.29 -17.17
N LEU A 167 -10.38 14.98 -17.22
CA LEU A 167 -10.77 14.18 -16.06
C LEU A 167 -9.71 14.24 -14.94
N ILE A 168 -8.43 14.09 -15.28
CA ILE A 168 -7.33 14.20 -14.31
C ILE A 168 -7.27 15.60 -13.70
N LYS A 169 -7.44 16.65 -14.52
CA LYS A 169 -7.46 18.04 -14.02
C LYS A 169 -8.59 18.26 -13.01
N GLU A 170 -9.80 17.79 -13.31
CA GLU A 170 -10.96 17.90 -12.41
C GLU A 170 -10.77 17.06 -11.14
N ALA A 171 -10.23 15.84 -11.26
CA ALA A 171 -9.93 14.99 -10.11
C ALA A 171 -8.84 15.57 -9.19
N LYS A 172 -7.80 16.20 -9.74
CA LYS A 172 -6.75 16.88 -8.97
C LYS A 172 -7.26 18.09 -8.19
N ALA A 173 -8.29 18.77 -8.69
CA ALA A 173 -8.92 19.89 -7.99
C ALA A 173 -9.59 19.44 -6.69
N VAL A 174 -10.12 18.22 -6.65
CA VAL A 174 -10.75 17.61 -5.46
C VAL A 174 -9.71 16.90 -4.60
N GLN A 175 -8.74 16.23 -5.22
CA GLN A 175 -7.76 15.38 -4.55
C GLN A 175 -6.34 15.66 -5.09
N PRO A 176 -5.53 16.50 -4.41
CA PRO A 176 -4.22 16.92 -4.94
C PRO A 176 -3.24 15.76 -5.24
N ASP A 177 -3.31 14.66 -4.49
CA ASP A 177 -2.46 13.47 -4.67
C ASP A 177 -3.05 12.45 -5.67
N PHE A 178 -4.03 12.84 -6.49
CA PHE A 178 -4.75 11.95 -7.40
C PHE A 178 -3.84 11.17 -8.36
N GLU A 179 -2.89 11.85 -9.03
CA GLU A 179 -1.99 11.20 -9.99
C GLU A 179 -1.10 10.15 -9.32
N LEU A 180 -0.64 10.45 -8.11
CA LEU A 180 0.16 9.53 -7.30
C LEU A 180 -0.63 8.25 -6.98
N ARG A 181 -1.89 8.42 -6.56
CA ARG A 181 -2.81 7.30 -6.30
C ARG A 181 -3.15 6.54 -7.57
N LEU A 182 -3.31 7.23 -8.70
CA LEU A 182 -3.61 6.59 -9.98
C LEU A 182 -2.46 5.68 -10.44
N GLN A 183 -1.22 6.13 -10.32
CA GLN A 183 -0.05 5.30 -10.65
C GLN A 183 0.05 4.06 -9.76
N ALA A 184 -0.18 4.21 -8.45
CA ALA A 184 -0.20 3.07 -7.54
C ALA A 184 -1.38 2.11 -7.83
N TYR A 185 -2.55 2.65 -8.16
CA TYR A 185 -3.71 1.84 -8.55
C TYR A 185 -3.42 1.03 -9.82
N GLU A 186 -2.85 1.67 -10.84
CA GLU A 186 -2.44 1.01 -12.09
C GLU A 186 -1.45 -0.13 -11.86
N ASP A 187 -0.43 0.11 -11.03
CA ASP A 187 0.57 -0.92 -10.70
C ASP A 187 -0.06 -2.09 -9.92
N LEU A 188 -0.93 -1.83 -8.93
CA LEU A 188 -1.64 -2.88 -8.21
C LEU A 188 -2.54 -3.69 -9.15
N THR A 189 -3.33 -3.01 -9.98
CA THR A 189 -4.20 -3.69 -10.95
C THR A 189 -3.39 -4.51 -11.96
N GLY A 190 -2.26 -4.00 -12.44
CA GLY A 190 -1.33 -4.73 -13.32
C GLY A 190 -0.75 -5.99 -12.66
N ARG A 191 -0.64 -6.01 -11.32
CA ARG A 191 -0.23 -7.18 -10.52
C ARG A 191 -1.38 -8.13 -10.19
N GLY A 192 -2.57 -7.93 -10.76
CA GLY A 192 -3.78 -8.70 -10.43
C GLY A 192 -4.36 -8.40 -9.05
N VAL A 193 -3.92 -7.31 -8.40
CA VAL A 193 -4.38 -6.93 -7.07
C VAL A 193 -5.60 -6.03 -7.22
N ILE A 194 -6.73 -6.47 -6.67
CA ILE A 194 -7.96 -5.70 -6.71
C ILE A 194 -7.89 -4.64 -5.61
N SER A 195 -8.03 -3.37 -6.00
CA SER A 195 -7.91 -2.23 -5.09
C SER A 195 -9.26 -1.52 -4.94
N LYS A 196 -9.69 -1.33 -3.69
CA LYS A 196 -10.89 -0.58 -3.32
C LYS A 196 -10.55 0.55 -2.37
N THR A 197 -11.46 1.50 -2.21
CA THR A 197 -11.28 2.59 -1.24
C THR A 197 -10.93 2.06 0.15
N GLY A 198 -9.83 2.58 0.70
CA GLY A 198 -9.34 2.28 2.05
C GLY A 198 -9.87 3.23 3.12
N PHE A 199 -10.76 4.17 2.76
CA PHE A 199 -11.19 5.29 3.62
C PHE A 199 -11.64 4.85 5.03
N LYS A 200 -12.41 3.76 5.12
CA LYS A 200 -12.88 3.19 6.41
C LYS A 200 -11.74 2.73 7.34
N TYR A 201 -10.53 2.62 6.83
CA TYR A 201 -9.33 2.17 7.52
C TYR A 201 -8.21 3.21 7.44
N GLY A 202 -8.50 4.48 7.18
CA GLY A 202 -7.48 5.53 7.14
C GLY A 202 -6.35 5.29 6.12
N SER A 203 -6.60 4.47 5.10
CA SER A 203 -5.64 4.18 4.02
C SER A 203 -6.20 4.62 2.67
N HIS A 204 -5.34 4.76 1.66
CA HIS A 204 -5.80 5.07 0.31
C HIS A 204 -6.56 3.90 -0.28
N PHE A 205 -5.99 2.69 -0.16
CA PHE A 205 -6.61 1.47 -0.64
C PHE A 205 -6.74 0.40 0.44
N ARG A 206 -7.78 -0.41 0.30
CA ARG A 206 -7.80 -1.78 0.79
C ARG A 206 -7.63 -2.69 -0.44
N ALA A 207 -6.69 -3.62 -0.36
CA ALA A 207 -6.27 -4.42 -1.51
C ALA A 207 -6.43 -5.92 -1.24
N TYR A 208 -6.80 -6.65 -2.30
CA TYR A 208 -7.17 -8.05 -2.28
C TYR A 208 -6.33 -8.81 -3.31
N GLU A 209 -5.84 -9.98 -2.93
CA GLU A 209 -5.14 -10.89 -3.85
C GLU A 209 -6.10 -11.85 -4.57
N GLY A 210 -7.34 -11.91 -4.12
CA GLY A 210 -8.41 -12.72 -4.71
C GLY A 210 -9.74 -11.97 -4.66
N ASP A 211 -10.81 -12.70 -4.87
CA ASP A 211 -12.18 -12.18 -4.95
C ASP A 211 -12.59 -11.41 -3.67
N PRO A 212 -12.89 -10.09 -3.76
CA PRO A 212 -13.31 -9.26 -2.64
C PRO A 212 -14.64 -9.63 -2.00
N GLU A 213 -15.49 -10.41 -2.67
CA GLU A 213 -16.80 -10.84 -2.15
C GLU A 213 -16.64 -12.03 -1.20
N THR A 214 -15.66 -12.90 -1.47
CA THR A 214 -15.39 -14.10 -0.67
C THR A 214 -14.19 -13.94 0.28
N HIS A 215 -13.25 -13.04 -0.02
CA HIS A 215 -12.02 -12.85 0.74
C HIS A 215 -11.95 -11.47 1.38
N HIS A 216 -11.42 -11.40 2.60
CA HIS A 216 -11.12 -10.13 3.23
C HIS A 216 -9.88 -9.48 2.61
N ALA A 217 -9.86 -8.14 2.55
CA ALA A 217 -8.69 -7.40 2.10
C ALA A 217 -7.46 -7.79 2.93
N LYS A 218 -6.38 -8.19 2.27
CA LYS A 218 -5.11 -8.56 2.90
C LYS A 218 -4.28 -7.34 3.26
N TYR A 219 -4.36 -6.31 2.42
CA TYR A 219 -3.51 -5.14 2.50
C TYR A 219 -4.33 -3.87 2.77
N LEU A 220 -3.76 -2.97 3.56
CA LEU A 220 -4.06 -1.55 3.54
C LEU A 220 -2.89 -0.85 2.88
N VAL A 221 -3.12 -0.08 1.82
CA VAL A 221 -2.06 0.59 1.07
C VAL A 221 -2.13 2.09 1.33
N HIS A 222 -1.02 2.66 1.80
CA HIS A 222 -0.80 4.09 1.90
C HIS A 222 0.21 4.49 0.83
N VAL A 223 -0.17 5.42 -0.04
CA VAL A 223 0.61 5.78 -1.23
C VAL A 223 1.33 7.09 -0.96
N VAL A 224 2.63 7.13 -1.22
CA VAL A 224 3.49 8.28 -0.94
C VAL A 224 4.48 8.51 -2.08
N PRO A 225 4.94 9.75 -2.31
CA PRO A 225 5.94 10.02 -3.33
C PRO A 225 7.30 9.43 -2.94
N LYS A 226 8.17 9.22 -3.95
CA LYS A 226 9.56 8.83 -3.73
C LYS A 226 10.26 9.80 -2.78
N GLY A 227 10.98 9.23 -1.80
CA GLY A 227 11.67 10.02 -0.77
C GLY A 227 10.73 10.65 0.25
N HIS A 228 9.54 10.08 0.44
CA HIS A 228 8.61 10.54 1.47
C HIS A 228 9.25 10.51 2.86
N ARG A 229 9.09 11.64 3.57
CA ARG A 229 9.52 11.82 4.95
C ARG A 229 8.31 12.18 5.82
N GLY A 230 8.29 11.70 7.05
CA GLY A 230 7.17 11.91 7.98
C GLY A 230 7.55 11.72 9.44
N ALA A 231 6.57 11.78 10.32
CA ALA A 231 6.76 11.55 11.76
C ALA A 231 6.46 10.09 12.11
N TRP A 232 7.29 9.45 12.93
CA TRP A 232 7.04 8.07 13.39
C TRP A 232 5.66 7.86 14.04
N PRO A 233 5.11 8.81 14.83
CA PRO A 233 3.76 8.67 15.37
C PRO A 233 2.68 8.43 14.30
N GLU A 234 2.78 9.06 13.12
CA GLU A 234 1.85 8.83 11.99
C GLU A 234 1.95 7.41 11.45
N ILE A 235 3.18 6.95 11.24
CA ILE A 235 3.47 5.60 10.75
C ILE A 235 3.01 4.56 11.78
N SER A 236 3.30 4.78 13.05
CA SER A 236 2.88 3.92 14.15
C SER A 236 1.35 3.85 14.26
N ARG A 237 0.62 4.95 14.04
CA ARG A 237 -0.85 4.93 13.97
C ARG A 237 -1.34 4.06 12.81
N ALA A 238 -0.79 4.21 11.62
CA ALA A 238 -1.16 3.41 10.45
C ALA A 238 -0.90 1.91 10.67
N VAL A 239 0.27 1.55 11.23
CA VAL A 239 0.60 0.15 11.54
C VAL A 239 -0.33 -0.42 12.62
N ARG A 240 -0.61 0.33 13.69
CA ARG A 240 -1.52 -0.11 14.76
C ARG A 240 -2.94 -0.32 14.24
N LEU A 241 -3.43 0.57 13.38
CA LEU A 241 -4.75 0.46 12.76
C LEU A 241 -4.85 -0.80 11.89
N ALA A 242 -3.86 -1.03 11.02
CA ALA A 242 -3.81 -2.24 10.18
C ALA A 242 -3.77 -3.52 11.03
N HIS A 243 -2.94 -3.55 12.07
CA HIS A 243 -2.86 -4.66 13.01
C HIS A 243 -4.20 -4.93 13.71
N GLY A 244 -4.91 -3.88 14.15
CA GLY A 244 -6.21 -3.99 14.80
C GLY A 244 -7.29 -4.67 13.94
N VAL A 245 -7.25 -4.45 12.62
CA VAL A 245 -8.18 -5.08 11.66
C VAL A 245 -7.61 -6.33 10.98
N LYS A 246 -6.52 -6.89 11.52
CA LYS A 246 -5.82 -8.08 11.01
C LYS A 246 -5.41 -7.95 9.53
N LYS A 247 -4.90 -6.79 9.14
CA LYS A 247 -4.39 -6.50 7.78
C LYS A 247 -2.93 -6.09 7.82
N GLN A 248 -2.25 -6.24 6.69
CA GLN A 248 -0.88 -5.79 6.52
C GLN A 248 -0.89 -4.37 5.96
N ILE A 249 -0.17 -3.43 6.60
CA ILE A 249 0.05 -2.10 6.04
C ILE A 249 1.18 -2.17 5.01
N LEU A 250 0.92 -1.62 3.83
CA LEU A 250 1.90 -1.41 2.77
C LEU A 250 2.05 0.08 2.52
N PHE A 251 3.27 0.59 2.52
CA PHE A 251 3.57 1.92 1.98
C PHE A 251 4.03 1.75 0.54
N GLY A 252 3.23 2.26 -0.41
CA GLY A 252 3.53 2.27 -1.84
C GLY A 252 4.27 3.57 -2.19
N GLU A 253 5.58 3.47 -2.40
CA GLU A 253 6.42 4.56 -2.87
C GLU A 253 6.32 4.68 -4.40
N VAL A 254 5.85 5.84 -4.88
CA VAL A 254 5.68 6.11 -6.30
C VAL A 254 6.80 7.01 -6.82
N GLY A 255 7.55 6.51 -7.81
CA GLY A 255 8.62 7.21 -8.53
C GLY A 255 8.60 6.85 -10.02
N HIS A 256 9.70 6.30 -10.56
CA HIS A 256 9.72 5.74 -11.93
C HIS A 256 8.89 4.44 -12.07
N GLY A 257 8.64 3.79 -10.96
CA GLY A 257 7.71 2.68 -10.79
C GLY A 257 7.17 2.71 -9.36
N VAL A 258 6.47 1.65 -8.95
CA VAL A 258 5.91 1.57 -7.60
C VAL A 258 6.59 0.47 -6.81
N ARG A 259 7.16 0.84 -5.66
CA ARG A 259 7.75 -0.09 -4.68
C ARG A 259 6.89 -0.14 -3.44
N TYR A 260 6.79 -1.30 -2.81
CA TYR A 260 6.00 -1.45 -1.58
C TYR A 260 6.88 -1.91 -0.45
N VAL A 261 6.75 -1.27 0.71
CA VAL A 261 7.31 -1.78 1.96
C VAL A 261 6.19 -2.20 2.89
N LYS A 262 6.35 -3.36 3.51
CA LYS A 262 5.51 -3.82 4.61
C LYS A 262 6.18 -3.44 5.92
N LEU A 263 5.43 -2.73 6.78
CA LEU A 263 5.77 -2.51 8.18
C LEU A 263 4.84 -3.33 9.06
N GLU A 264 5.40 -4.12 9.97
CA GLU A 264 4.62 -4.99 10.84
C GLU A 264 5.10 -4.85 12.28
N ARG A 265 4.19 -4.52 13.21
CA ARG A 265 4.53 -4.51 14.63
C ARG A 265 4.80 -5.95 15.08
N VAL A 266 5.96 -6.18 15.66
CA VAL A 266 6.39 -7.51 16.12
C VAL A 266 6.76 -7.47 17.59
N ARG A 267 6.66 -8.63 18.25
CA ARG A 267 7.27 -8.88 19.55
C ARG A 267 8.40 -9.88 19.32
N PRO A 268 9.65 -9.42 19.14
CA PRO A 268 10.78 -10.32 19.05
C PRO A 268 10.88 -11.15 20.34
#